data_AF-A0A960LBF1-F1
#
_entry.id   AF-A0A960LBF1-F1
#
_cell.length_a   1.000
_cell.length_b   1.000
_cell.length_c   1.000
_cell.angle_alpha   90.00
_cell.angle_beta   90.00
_cell.angle_gamma   90.00
#
_symmetry.space_group_name_H-M   'P 1'
#
loop_
_entity.id
_entity.type
_entity.pdbx_description
1 polymer ?
#
loop_
_entity_poly.entity_id
_entity_poly.type
_entity_poly.pdbx_seq_one_letter_code
_entity_poly.pdbx_strand_id
1 'polypeptide(L)'
;MARSGGGGAEPPDPGRPATPVSPHREFRDQPHNRARGASAEADARRWLERHGYVVVVANAVTKAGEIDLVALDGDTLCFVEVKARAGLAFGPAIAAVDARKQHRLARAAALWLAHHPHDGPCRFDVLGLDP
;
A
#
# COMPACT_ATOMS: atom_id res chain seq x y z
N MET A 1 -59.23 25.71 21.84
CA MET A 1 -57.93 26.05 21.21
C MET A 1 -56.90 25.12 21.84
N ALA A 2 -56.56 23.98 21.22
CA ALA A 2 -55.39 23.78 20.34
C ALA A 2 -54.09 24.25 21.03
N ARG A 3 -53.04 23.46 21.30
CA ARG A 3 -52.52 22.24 20.65
C ARG A 3 -51.70 21.38 21.63
N SER A 4 -51.88 20.06 21.54
CA SER A 4 -50.94 19.03 21.97
C SER A 4 -49.92 18.79 20.85
N GLY A 5 -48.62 18.84 21.15
CA GLY A 5 -47.54 18.50 20.24
C GLY A 5 -46.65 17.42 20.84
N GLY A 6 -47.00 16.15 20.63
CA GLY A 6 -46.13 15.02 20.91
C GLY A 6 -45.14 14.86 19.76
N GLY A 7 -43.86 15.07 20.05
CA GLY A 7 -42.77 14.68 19.15
C GLY A 7 -42.53 13.18 19.29
N GLY A 8 -43.19 12.38 18.46
CA GLY A 8 -42.84 10.97 18.29
C GLY A 8 -41.46 10.89 17.66
N ALA A 9 -40.52 10.20 18.33
CA ALA A 9 -39.26 9.81 17.73
C ALA A 9 -39.56 8.81 16.61
N GLU A 10 -39.21 9.18 15.38
CA GLU A 10 -39.31 8.32 14.21
C GLU A 10 -38.39 7.09 14.41
N PRO A 11 -38.86 5.86 14.17
CA PRO A 11 -38.01 4.68 14.28
C PRO A 11 -36.89 4.74 13.23
N PRO A 12 -35.68 4.25 13.52
CA PRO A 12 -34.58 4.29 12.57
C PRO A 12 -34.89 3.43 11.33
N ASP A 13 -34.68 4.03 10.16
CA ASP A 13 -34.83 3.42 8.83
C ASP A 13 -33.86 2.23 8.64
N PRO A 14 -34.37 1.00 8.44
CA PRO A 14 -33.54 -0.20 8.26
C PRO A 14 -32.82 -0.27 6.91
N GLY A 15 -33.05 0.68 6.00
CA GLY A 15 -32.50 0.70 4.64
C GLY A 15 -31.39 1.72 4.40
N ARG A 16 -31.01 2.54 5.38
CA ARG A 16 -29.95 3.53 5.19
C ARG A 16 -28.59 2.82 5.27
N PRO A 17 -27.79 2.75 4.18
CA PRO A 17 -26.43 2.24 4.30
C PRO A 17 -25.72 3.08 5.37
N ALA A 18 -25.06 2.40 6.31
CA ALA A 18 -24.17 3.06 7.24
C ALA A 18 -23.25 3.96 6.41
N THR A 19 -23.33 5.27 6.63
CA THR A 19 -22.39 6.23 6.06
C THR A 19 -20.99 5.64 6.27
N PRO A 20 -20.20 5.39 5.21
CA PRO A 20 -18.84 4.94 5.42
C PRO A 20 -18.13 6.04 6.20
N VAL A 21 -17.85 5.76 7.47
CA VAL A 21 -16.89 6.49 8.27
C VAL A 21 -15.64 6.59 7.40
N SER A 22 -15.33 7.79 6.92
CA SER A 22 -14.26 8.01 5.96
C SER A 22 -12.92 7.63 6.61
N PRO A 23 -12.23 6.54 6.21
CA PRO A 23 -11.07 6.10 6.97
C PRO A 23 -9.74 6.71 6.49
N HIS A 24 -9.68 7.36 5.33
CA HIS A 24 -8.39 7.44 4.64
C HIS A 24 -7.98 8.87 4.29
N ARG A 25 -7.31 9.53 5.25
CA ARG A 25 -6.51 10.74 4.99
C ARG A 25 -5.00 10.52 5.18
N GLU A 26 -4.55 9.31 5.53
CA GLU A 26 -3.18 9.08 6.00
C GLU A 26 -2.19 8.54 4.95
N PHE A 27 -2.64 8.06 3.78
CA PHE A 27 -1.73 7.48 2.78
C PHE A 27 -1.92 8.17 1.44
N ARG A 28 -1.17 9.26 1.25
CA ARG A 28 -0.98 9.91 -0.06
C ARG A 28 0.15 9.20 -0.80
N ASP A 29 -0.01 9.04 -2.12
CA ASP A 29 1.11 8.85 -3.05
C ASP A 29 2.15 9.95 -2.76
N GLN A 30 3.22 9.61 -2.06
CA GLN A 30 4.29 10.55 -1.75
C GLN A 30 5.47 10.27 -2.67
N PRO A 31 5.95 11.27 -3.42
CA PRO A 31 7.14 11.07 -4.24
C PRO A 31 8.36 10.82 -3.34
N HIS A 32 9.18 9.84 -3.70
CA HIS A 32 10.47 9.63 -3.07
C HIS A 32 11.31 10.93 -3.06
N ASN A 33 11.84 11.31 -1.90
CA ASN A 33 12.61 12.56 -1.66
C ASN A 33 13.97 12.64 -2.40
N ARG A 34 14.23 11.72 -3.35
CA ARG A 34 15.41 11.73 -4.23
C ARG A 34 14.93 11.52 -5.66
N ALA A 35 15.24 12.44 -6.56
CA ALA A 35 14.82 12.40 -7.97
C ALA A 35 15.10 11.06 -8.69
N ARG A 36 16.18 10.36 -8.30
CA ARG A 36 16.50 9.01 -8.83
C ARG A 36 15.56 7.91 -8.30
N GLY A 37 15.10 8.01 -7.05
CA GLY A 37 14.15 7.07 -6.46
C GLY A 37 12.76 7.22 -7.08
N ALA A 38 12.30 8.45 -7.31
CA ALA A 38 11.00 8.71 -7.92
C ALA A 38 10.90 8.22 -9.39
N SER A 39 11.98 8.34 -10.17
CA SER A 39 12.00 7.79 -11.55
C SER A 39 11.95 6.27 -11.55
N ALA A 40 12.74 5.63 -10.70
CA ALA A 40 12.79 4.17 -10.57
C ALA A 40 11.44 3.60 -10.13
N GLU A 41 10.77 4.23 -9.17
CA GLU A 41 9.43 3.81 -8.73
C GLU A 41 8.40 3.88 -9.88
N ALA A 42 8.44 4.94 -10.69
CA ALA A 42 7.57 5.07 -11.84
C ALA A 42 7.85 4.00 -12.92
N ASP A 43 9.12 3.66 -13.16
CA ASP A 43 9.51 2.58 -14.07
C ASP A 43 9.08 1.20 -13.55
N ALA A 44 9.27 0.96 -12.25
CA ALA A 44 8.83 -0.25 -11.57
C ALA A 44 7.32 -0.43 -11.66
N ARG A 45 6.55 0.62 -11.35
CA ARG A 45 5.09 0.63 -11.49
C ARG A 45 4.66 0.26 -12.91
N ARG A 46 5.22 0.94 -13.91
CA ARG A 46 4.92 0.66 -15.32
C ARG A 46 5.29 -0.77 -15.72
N TRP A 47 6.39 -1.29 -15.19
CA TRP A 47 6.80 -2.67 -15.45
C TRP A 47 5.79 -3.66 -14.86
N LEU A 48 5.39 -3.49 -13.60
CA LEU A 48 4.40 -4.34 -12.94
C LEU A 48 3.05 -4.32 -13.69
N GLU A 49 2.54 -3.13 -14.01
CA GLU A 49 1.28 -2.96 -14.75
C GLU A 49 1.32 -3.67 -16.12
N ARG A 50 2.45 -3.60 -16.85
CA ARG A 50 2.62 -4.33 -18.12
C ARG A 50 2.69 -5.85 -17.95
N HIS A 51 3.03 -6.34 -16.77
CA HIS A 51 3.08 -7.78 -16.46
C HIS A 51 1.82 -8.29 -15.76
N GLY A 52 0.74 -7.51 -15.78
CA GLY A 52 -0.58 -7.94 -15.28
C GLY A 52 -0.81 -7.68 -13.79
N TYR A 53 0.12 -7.00 -13.11
CA TYR A 53 -0.08 -6.61 -11.72
C TYR A 53 -1.01 -5.40 -11.64
N VAL A 54 -1.84 -5.35 -10.60
CA VAL A 54 -2.63 -4.17 -10.25
C VAL A 54 -1.95 -3.44 -9.10
N VAL A 55 -1.38 -2.27 -9.37
CA VAL A 55 -0.71 -1.46 -8.34
C VAL A 55 -1.78 -0.81 -7.45
N VAL A 56 -1.76 -1.15 -6.16
CA VAL A 56 -2.73 -0.72 -5.14
C VAL A 56 -2.32 0.62 -4.55
N VAL A 57 -1.05 0.75 -4.16
CA VAL A 57 -0.50 1.98 -3.59
C VAL A 57 0.99 2.07 -3.88
N ALA A 58 1.46 3.29 -4.10
CA ALA A 58 2.87 3.62 -4.21
C ALA A 58 3.32 4.43 -2.98
N ASN A 59 4.53 4.15 -2.49
CA ASN A 59 5.10 4.70 -1.26
C ASN A 59 4.16 4.62 -0.04
N ALA A 60 3.84 3.40 0.38
CA ALA A 60 3.02 3.18 1.58
C ALA A 60 3.84 3.40 2.85
N VAL A 61 3.52 4.49 3.56
CA VAL A 61 4.20 4.88 4.81
C VAL A 61 3.47 4.31 6.01
N THR A 62 4.18 3.66 6.93
CA THR A 62 3.65 3.18 8.21
C THR A 62 4.54 3.63 9.36
N LYS A 63 4.07 3.49 10.61
CA LYS A 63 4.89 3.75 11.81
C LYS A 63 6.13 2.84 11.89
N ALA A 64 6.13 1.69 11.21
CA ALA A 64 7.25 0.76 11.21
C ALA A 64 8.25 1.00 10.08
N GLY A 65 7.87 1.72 9.02
CA GLY A 65 8.69 1.96 7.84
C GLY A 65 7.85 2.16 6.58
N GLU A 66 8.53 2.23 5.45
CA GLU A 66 7.97 2.49 4.13
C GLU A 66 7.98 1.20 3.28
N ILE A 67 7.02 1.11 2.36
CA ILE A 67 6.91 0.06 1.34
C ILE A 67 6.81 0.78 -0.01
N ASP A 68 7.72 0.49 -0.94
CA ASP A 68 7.79 1.24 -2.20
C ASP A 68 6.54 1.04 -3.05
N LEU A 69 6.09 -0.21 -3.23
CA LEU A 69 4.85 -0.52 -3.95
C LEU A 69 4.09 -1.66 -3.25
N VAL A 70 2.77 -1.55 -3.22
CA VAL A 70 1.86 -2.67 -2.93
C VAL A 70 1.08 -2.95 -4.21
N ALA A 71 1.07 -4.20 -4.66
CA ALA A 71 0.43 -4.61 -5.89
C ALA A 71 -0.26 -5.97 -5.76
N LEU A 72 -1.24 -6.26 -6.62
CA LEU A 72 -1.88 -7.56 -6.74
C LEU A 72 -1.35 -8.32 -7.96
N ASP A 73 -0.94 -9.56 -7.76
CA ASP A 73 -0.62 -10.57 -8.76
C ASP A 73 -1.70 -11.66 -8.71
N GLY A 74 -2.77 -11.49 -9.49
CA GLY A 74 -3.99 -12.26 -9.28
C GLY A 74 -4.60 -11.98 -7.89
N ASP A 75 -4.66 -12.99 -7.04
CA ASP A 75 -5.13 -12.91 -5.65
C ASP A 75 -4.01 -12.68 -4.63
N THR A 76 -2.76 -12.64 -5.08
CA THR A 76 -1.59 -12.48 -4.22
C THR A 76 -1.29 -11.00 -4.01
N LEU A 77 -1.27 -10.55 -2.75
CA LEU A 77 -0.84 -9.21 -2.39
C LEU A 77 0.69 -9.16 -2.23
N CYS A 78 1.34 -8.41 -3.10
CA CYS A 78 2.77 -8.26 -3.18
C CYS A 78 3.22 -6.95 -2.51
N PHE A 79 4.09 -7.06 -1.51
CA PHE A 79 4.83 -5.93 -0.93
C PHE A 79 6.19 -5.86 -1.62
N VAL A 80 6.35 -4.88 -2.50
CA VAL A 80 7.49 -4.79 -3.42
C VAL A 80 8.45 -3.69 -2.99
N GLU A 81 9.72 -4.06 -2.86
CA GLU A 81 10.83 -3.14 -2.69
C GLU A 81 11.50 -2.87 -4.04
N VAL A 82 11.64 -1.60 -4.43
CA VAL A 82 12.23 -1.17 -5.70
C VAL A 82 13.69 -0.76 -5.48
N LYS A 83 14.59 -1.30 -6.29
CA LYS A 83 16.01 -0.92 -6.28
C LYS A 83 16.47 -0.45 -7.65
N ALA A 84 16.82 0.82 -7.75
CA ALA A 84 17.64 1.30 -8.85
C ALA A 84 19.07 0.76 -8.70
N ARG A 85 19.55 -0.01 -9.68
CA ARG A 85 20.95 -0.46 -9.69
C ARG A 85 21.85 0.71 -10.06
N ALA A 86 22.88 0.95 -9.24
CA ALA A 86 23.94 1.92 -9.54
C ALA A 86 25.20 1.17 -10.02
N GLY A 87 25.31 0.96 -11.33
CA GLY A 87 26.50 0.40 -11.97
C GLY A 87 26.59 -1.14 -11.99
N LEU A 88 27.71 -1.64 -12.55
CA LEU A 88 28.02 -3.06 -12.79
C LEU A 88 28.53 -3.82 -11.55
N ALA A 89 28.42 -3.26 -10.34
CA ALA A 89 28.95 -3.89 -9.14
C ALA A 89 28.08 -5.09 -8.74
N PHE A 90 28.54 -6.28 -9.15
CA PHE A 90 27.93 -7.56 -8.82
C PHE A 90 28.00 -7.84 -7.31
N GLY A 91 26.87 -7.72 -6.64
CA GLY A 91 26.51 -8.50 -5.46
C GLY A 91 25.12 -9.08 -5.71
N PRO A 92 24.80 -10.30 -5.24
CA PRO A 92 23.50 -10.88 -5.51
C PRO A 92 22.44 -9.90 -4.99
N ALA A 93 21.49 -9.51 -5.83
CA ALA A 93 20.44 -8.54 -5.47
C ALA A 93 19.67 -8.95 -4.18
N ILE A 94 19.76 -10.24 -3.82
CA ILE A 94 19.29 -10.85 -2.56
C ILE A 94 20.07 -10.39 -1.31
N ALA A 95 21.34 -10.02 -1.43
CA ALA A 95 22.15 -9.43 -0.34
C ALA A 95 21.82 -7.94 -0.09
N ALA A 96 21.10 -7.29 -1.01
CA ALA A 96 20.76 -5.88 -0.91
C ALA A 96 19.50 -5.61 -0.05
N VAL A 97 18.80 -6.65 0.43
CA VAL A 97 17.80 -6.54 1.51
C VAL A 97 18.37 -7.25 2.73
N ASP A 98 19.16 -6.53 3.52
CA ASP A 98 19.70 -7.06 4.77
C ASP A 98 18.57 -7.47 5.74
N ALA A 99 18.91 -8.27 6.75
CA ALA A 99 17.95 -8.77 7.74
C ALA A 99 17.18 -7.63 8.45
N ARG A 100 17.81 -6.46 8.62
CA ARG A 100 17.17 -5.28 9.22
C ARG A 100 16.08 -4.74 8.31
N LYS A 101 16.31 -4.68 7.01
CA LYS A 101 15.36 -4.21 6.01
C LYS A 101 14.22 -5.20 5.83
N GLN A 102 14.50 -6.51 5.85
CA GLN A 102 13.46 -7.55 5.85
C GLN A 102 12.54 -7.41 7.07
N HIS A 103 13.10 -7.27 8.27
CA HIS A 103 12.30 -7.11 9.49
C HIS A 103 11.47 -5.82 9.45
N ARG A 104 12.05 -4.71 8.96
CA ARG A 104 11.31 -3.46 8.81
C ARG A 104 10.14 -3.59 7.82
N LEU A 105 10.38 -4.21 6.68
CA LEU A 105 9.38 -4.42 5.63
C LEU A 105 8.25 -5.34 6.12
N ALA A 106 8.57 -6.43 6.82
CA ALA A 106 7.58 -7.32 7.42
C ALA A 106 6.69 -6.60 8.45
N ARG A 107 7.27 -5.74 9.30
CA ARG A 107 6.50 -4.95 10.27
C ARG A 107 5.63 -3.89 9.59
N ALA A 108 6.14 -3.24 8.53
CA ALA A 108 5.36 -2.28 7.75
C ALA A 108 4.18 -2.97 7.06
N ALA A 109 4.39 -4.12 6.42
CA ALA A 109 3.33 -4.91 5.79
C ALA A 109 2.28 -5.37 6.80
N ALA A 110 2.68 -5.84 7.98
CA ALA A 110 1.75 -6.23 9.04
C ALA A 110 0.87 -5.05 9.50
N LEU A 111 1.44 -3.86 9.67
CA LEU A 111 0.67 -2.65 10.00
C LEU A 111 -0.24 -2.21 8.85
N TRP A 112 0.20 -2.36 7.61
CA TRP A 112 -0.61 -2.05 6.44
C TRP A 112 -1.83 -2.97 6.35
N LEU A 113 -1.64 -4.28 6.53
CA LEU A 113 -2.69 -5.31 6.54
C LEU A 113 -3.69 -5.11 7.69
N ALA A 114 -3.26 -4.59 8.83
CA ALA A 114 -4.16 -4.27 9.93
C ALA A 114 -5.22 -3.20 9.57
N HIS A 115 -4.92 -2.34 8.59
CA HIS A 115 -5.84 -1.30 8.09
C HIS A 115 -6.49 -1.67 6.75
N HIS A 116 -5.90 -2.62 6.02
CA HIS A 116 -6.36 -3.10 4.72
C HIS A 116 -6.35 -4.63 4.74
N PRO A 117 -7.35 -5.26 5.37
CA PRO A 117 -7.42 -6.71 5.46
C PRO A 117 -7.40 -7.34 4.06
N HIS A 118 -6.60 -8.39 3.90
CA HIS A 118 -6.52 -9.20 2.71
C HIS A 118 -6.56 -10.66 3.11
N ASP A 119 -7.52 -11.41 2.58
CA ASP A 119 -7.75 -12.81 2.93
C ASP A 119 -6.94 -13.78 2.04
N GLY A 120 -6.27 -13.26 1.00
CA GLY A 120 -5.47 -14.04 0.06
C GLY A 120 -3.98 -14.15 0.45
N PRO A 121 -3.19 -14.87 -0.37
CA PRO A 121 -1.75 -15.00 -0.14
C PRO A 121 -1.05 -13.64 -0.17
N CYS A 122 0.02 -13.52 0.61
CA CYS A 122 0.92 -12.36 0.61
C CYS A 122 2.33 -12.78 0.24
N ARG A 123 3.03 -11.94 -0.52
CA ARG A 123 4.41 -12.16 -0.97
C ARG A 123 5.25 -10.90 -0.79
N PHE A 124 6.55 -11.08 -0.54
CA PHE A 124 7.52 -9.99 -0.53
C PHE A 124 8.42 -10.13 -1.76
N ASP A 125 8.45 -9.09 -2.59
CA ASP A 125 9.19 -9.07 -3.84
C ASP A 125 10.26 -7.97 -3.84
N VAL A 126 11.33 -8.18 -4.62
CA VAL A 126 12.35 -7.17 -4.87
C VAL A 126 12.46 -6.95 -6.37
N LEU A 127 12.16 -5.73 -6.82
CA LEU A 127 12.27 -5.35 -8.23
C LEU A 127 13.54 -4.52 -8.44
N GLY A 128 14.52 -5.10 -9.10
CA GLY A 128 15.73 -4.39 -9.53
C GLY A 128 15.54 -3.76 -10.90
N LEU A 129 15.89 -2.48 -11.03
CA LEU A 129 15.90 -1.76 -12.30
C LEU A 129 17.33 -1.48 -12.72
N ASP A 130 17.69 -1.98 -13.90
CA ASP A 130 18.95 -1.70 -14.57
C ASP A 130 18.79 -0.47 -15.49
N PRO A 131 19.85 0.35 -15.69
CA PRO A 131 19.83 1.47 -16.64
C PRO A 131 19.63 1.06 -18.10
#